data_AF-A0A942ACD6-F1
#
_entry.id   AF-A0A942ACD6-F1
#
_cell.length_a   1.000
_cell.length_b   1.000
_cell.length_c   1.000
_cell.angle_alpha   90.00
_cell.angle_beta   90.00
_cell.angle_gamma   90.00
#
_symmetry.space_group_name_H-M   'P 1'
#
loop_
_entity.id
_entity.type
_entity.pdbx_description
1 polymer ?
#
loop_
_entity_poly.entity_id
_entity_poly.type
_entity_poly.pdbx_seq_one_letter_code
_entity_poly.pdbx_strand_id
1 'polypeptide(L)'
;MTQPDDVRDVELLARGEVGAADRDYAIRKVRALCELGHEPVLSALVKLDLRDKTTLDLPAMAEASIDLNGAVVRAHAAGQTITEAVDHLDERLSRRLRRRRKRLEDRRRSGEPDTRHRPPGYATIPVDERQVVRHKTLALHPMSVEEAADEMDQLDHDFFLFRDAHHDVDRVVYHNGSRSICVAPEVAGEDLPGDTRPPINSGRLVLNHLTLTDAEALLNEGNEPFVFFAVPGSDRGQVIYRRFDGHYGLITPAD
;
A
#
# COMPACT_ATOMS: atom_id res chain seq x y z
N MET A 1 -34.82 0.41 17.60
CA MET A 1 -33.66 1.29 17.85
C MET A 1 -32.56 0.40 18.37
N THR A 2 -31.73 -0.13 17.47
CA THR A 2 -30.63 -1.02 17.82
C THR A 2 -29.38 -0.14 17.87
N GLN A 3 -28.74 -0.03 19.04
CA GLN A 3 -27.41 0.57 19.14
C GLN A 3 -26.46 -0.20 18.22
N PRO A 4 -25.60 0.47 17.43
CA PRO A 4 -24.55 -0.24 16.72
C PRO A 4 -23.53 -0.70 17.76
N ASP A 5 -23.35 -2.01 17.86
CA ASP A 5 -22.35 -2.63 18.72
C ASP A 5 -20.96 -2.06 18.39
N ASP A 6 -20.38 -1.46 19.43
CA ASP A 6 -19.03 -0.92 19.49
C ASP A 6 -18.07 -2.12 19.52
N VAL A 7 -17.60 -2.57 18.36
CA VAL A 7 -16.64 -3.68 18.28
C VAL A 7 -15.30 -3.22 18.86
N ARG A 8 -15.12 -3.41 20.17
CA ARG A 8 -13.93 -3.02 20.96
C ARG A 8 -12.97 -4.18 21.24
N ASP A 9 -13.09 -5.27 20.49
CA ASP A 9 -12.23 -6.44 20.66
C ASP A 9 -11.08 -6.41 19.65
N VAL A 10 -9.87 -6.29 20.20
CA VAL A 10 -8.62 -6.42 19.45
C VAL A 10 -8.33 -7.92 19.35
N GLU A 11 -8.39 -8.47 18.14
CA GLU A 11 -8.02 -9.85 17.87
C GLU A 11 -6.49 -9.98 17.93
N LEU A 12 -6.00 -11.03 18.61
CA LEU A 12 -4.56 -11.30 18.74
C LEU A 12 -4.22 -12.70 18.22
N LEU A 13 -3.28 -12.75 17.28
CA LEU A 13 -2.68 -13.97 16.78
C LEU A 13 -1.21 -14.01 17.22
N ALA A 14 -0.78 -15.10 17.83
CA ALA A 14 0.60 -15.27 18.27
C ALA A 14 1.21 -16.55 17.69
N ARG A 15 2.46 -16.45 17.22
CA ARG A 15 3.29 -17.57 16.76
C ARG A 15 4.59 -17.61 17.56
N GLY A 16 4.96 -18.79 18.05
CA GLY A 16 6.13 -18.98 18.93
C GLY A 16 5.82 -18.80 20.42
N GLU A 17 6.85 -18.81 21.26
CA GLU A 17 6.74 -18.69 22.72
C GLU A 17 6.50 -17.24 23.18
N VAL A 18 5.38 -16.65 22.75
CA VAL A 18 4.97 -15.31 23.17
C VAL A 18 4.26 -15.38 24.53
N GLY A 19 4.87 -14.79 25.55
CA GLY A 19 4.37 -14.77 26.93
C GLY A 19 3.06 -13.97 27.09
N ALA A 20 2.28 -14.29 28.13
CA ALA A 20 1.00 -13.63 28.39
C ALA A 20 1.14 -12.12 28.60
N ALA A 21 2.18 -11.68 29.31
CA ALA A 21 2.46 -10.26 29.55
C ALA A 21 2.68 -9.46 28.25
N ASP A 22 3.37 -10.06 27.26
CA ASP A 22 3.59 -9.44 25.95
C ASP A 22 2.30 -9.33 25.13
N ARG A 23 1.41 -10.33 25.23
CA ARG A 23 0.09 -10.31 24.58
C ARG A 23 -0.78 -9.20 25.15
N ASP A 24 -0.86 -9.11 26.48
CA ASP A 24 -1.62 -8.06 27.17
C ASP A 24 -1.05 -6.67 26.87
N TYR A 25 0.27 -6.56 26.79
CA TYR A 25 0.96 -5.33 26.41
C TYR A 25 0.56 -4.88 25.00
N ALA A 26 0.60 -5.80 24.03
CA ALA A 26 0.25 -5.53 22.64
C ALA A 26 -1.23 -5.11 22.47
N ILE A 27 -2.16 -5.84 23.11
CA ILE A 27 -3.59 -5.52 23.10
C ILE A 27 -3.82 -4.12 23.65
N ARG A 28 -3.22 -3.80 24.80
CA ARG A 28 -3.36 -2.49 25.45
C ARG A 28 -2.85 -1.35 24.56
N LYS A 29 -1.69 -1.52 23.93
CA LYS A 29 -1.11 -0.53 23.00
C LYS A 29 -2.00 -0.32 21.78
N VAL A 30 -2.46 -1.38 21.15
CA VAL A 30 -3.31 -1.27 19.95
C VAL A 30 -4.69 -0.73 20.26
N ARG A 31 -5.26 -1.04 21.44
CA ARG A 31 -6.49 -0.39 21.92
C ARG A 31 -6.31 1.13 22.09
N ALA A 32 -5.18 1.59 22.63
CA ALA A 32 -4.90 3.02 22.73
C ALA A 32 -4.76 3.69 21.35
N LEU A 33 -4.23 2.98 20.35
CA LEU A 33 -4.17 3.46 18.96
C LEU A 33 -5.55 3.57 18.32
N CYS A 34 -6.48 2.65 18.65
CA CYS A 34 -7.86 2.69 18.17
C CYS A 34 -8.56 3.99 18.63
N GLU A 35 -8.33 4.43 19.87
CA GLU A 35 -8.88 5.69 20.40
C GLU A 35 -8.33 6.94 19.67
N LEU A 36 -7.12 6.85 19.11
CA LEU A 36 -6.47 7.96 18.41
C LEU A 36 -7.11 8.25 17.03
N GLY A 37 -7.84 7.29 16.46
CA GLY A 37 -8.45 7.40 15.13
C GLY A 37 -9.65 8.37 15.07
N HIS A 38 -10.40 8.56 16.17
CA HIS A 38 -11.64 9.34 16.22
C HIS A 38 -12.68 9.00 15.12
N GLU A 39 -12.60 7.80 14.57
CA GLU A 39 -13.55 7.20 13.63
C GLU A 39 -13.97 5.84 14.20
N PRO A 40 -15.16 5.31 13.87
CA PRO A 40 -15.58 3.98 14.33
C PRO A 40 -14.55 2.93 13.93
N VAL A 41 -14.10 2.15 14.91
CA VAL A 41 -13.18 1.03 14.68
C VAL A 41 -14.02 -0.20 14.36
N LEU A 42 -13.90 -0.71 13.13
CA LEU A 42 -14.68 -1.87 12.68
C LEU A 42 -13.97 -3.19 13.03
N SER A 43 -12.64 -3.18 12.98
CA SER A 43 -11.81 -4.32 13.39
C SER A 43 -10.41 -3.87 13.79
N ALA A 44 -9.77 -4.60 14.70
CA ALA A 44 -8.37 -4.42 15.03
C ALA A 44 -7.71 -5.78 15.23
N LEU A 45 -6.64 -6.05 14.49
CA LEU A 45 -5.91 -7.32 14.52
C LEU A 45 -4.44 -7.06 14.83
N VAL A 46 -3.88 -7.83 15.77
CA VAL A 46 -2.46 -7.82 16.12
C VAL A 46 -1.88 -9.20 15.94
N LYS A 47 -0.78 -9.30 15.20
CA LYS A 47 -0.02 -10.52 15.00
C LYS A 47 1.35 -10.38 15.66
N LEU A 48 1.71 -11.34 16.50
CA LEU A 48 3.00 -11.41 17.17
C LEU A 48 3.71 -12.70 16.72
N ASP A 49 4.96 -12.60 16.30
CA ASP A 49 5.79 -13.74 15.92
C ASP A 49 7.12 -13.63 16.66
N LEU A 50 7.43 -14.63 17.49
CA LEU A 50 8.71 -14.76 18.16
C LEU A 50 9.44 -15.98 17.63
N ARG A 51 10.58 -15.75 16.99
CA ARG A 51 11.42 -16.78 16.37
C ARG A 51 12.67 -17.03 17.20
N ASP A 52 13.32 -18.16 16.93
CA ASP A 52 14.49 -18.57 17.69
C ASP A 52 15.68 -17.61 17.48
N LYS A 53 16.35 -17.26 18.59
CA LYS A 53 17.39 -16.22 18.64
C LYS A 53 18.67 -16.61 17.90
N THR A 54 18.87 -17.89 17.63
CA THR A 54 20.10 -18.44 17.05
C THR A 54 20.29 -18.14 15.57
N THR A 55 19.31 -17.51 14.89
CA THR A 55 19.31 -17.40 13.42
C THR A 55 19.12 -15.97 12.91
N LEU A 56 18.69 -15.00 13.74
CA LEU A 56 18.32 -13.65 13.29
C LEU A 56 18.74 -12.57 14.30
N ASP A 57 19.19 -11.42 13.78
CA ASP A 57 19.50 -10.23 14.59
C ASP A 57 18.27 -9.63 15.29
N LEU A 58 17.04 -9.83 14.78
CA LEU A 58 15.78 -9.35 15.38
C LEU A 58 14.74 -10.48 15.37
N PRO A 59 14.65 -11.30 16.44
CA PRO A 59 13.79 -12.49 16.50
C PRO A 59 12.30 -12.19 16.66
N ALA A 60 11.93 -10.99 17.12
CA ALA A 60 10.56 -10.62 17.40
C ALA A 60 9.98 -9.77 16.27
N MET A 61 8.76 -10.07 15.85
CA MET A 61 7.99 -9.31 14.86
C MET A 61 6.59 -9.05 15.39
N ALA A 62 6.12 -7.81 15.23
CA ALA A 62 4.78 -7.40 15.55
C ALA A 62 4.15 -6.71 14.33
N GLU A 63 2.93 -7.10 13.97
CA GLU A 63 2.13 -6.49 12.91
C GLU A 63 0.76 -6.12 13.50
N ALA A 64 0.24 -4.95 13.19
CA ALA A 64 -1.13 -4.60 13.54
C ALA A 64 -1.85 -3.93 12.38
N SER A 65 -3.15 -4.21 12.29
CA SER A 65 -4.09 -3.64 11.32
C SER A 65 -5.30 -3.11 12.09
N ILE A 66 -5.67 -1.85 11.86
CA ILE A 66 -6.85 -1.21 12.47
C ILE A 66 -7.73 -0.71 11.33
N ASP A 67 -8.94 -1.23 11.22
CA ASP A 67 -9.95 -0.75 10.29
C ASP A 67 -10.74 0.40 10.95
N LEU A 68 -10.57 1.59 10.39
CA LEU A 68 -11.30 2.79 10.76
C LEU A 68 -12.34 3.09 9.69
N ASN A 69 -13.60 2.73 9.97
CA ASN A 69 -14.75 3.01 9.11
C ASN A 69 -14.56 2.57 7.64
N GLY A 70 -14.00 1.39 7.43
CA GLY A 70 -13.73 0.78 6.12
C GLY A 70 -12.32 1.02 5.59
N ALA A 71 -11.48 1.78 6.31
CA ALA A 71 -10.12 2.07 5.89
C ALA A 71 -9.09 1.48 6.84
N VAL A 72 -8.28 0.56 6.31
CA VAL A 72 -7.34 -0.22 7.12
C VAL A 72 -6.00 0.50 7.25
N VAL A 73 -5.62 0.84 8.47
CA VAL A 73 -4.28 1.34 8.81
C VAL A 73 -3.46 0.18 9.37
N ARG A 74 -2.42 -0.23 8.63
CA ARG A 74 -1.52 -1.32 9.02
C ARG A 74 -0.10 -0.81 9.30
N ALA A 75 0.63 -1.50 10.17
CA ALA A 75 2.09 -1.41 10.25
C ALA A 75 2.69 -2.74 10.73
N HIS A 76 3.99 -2.91 10.47
CA HIS A 76 4.80 -3.95 11.08
C HIS A 76 6.07 -3.35 11.70
N ALA A 77 6.66 -4.05 12.65
CA ALA A 77 7.97 -3.74 13.22
C ALA A 77 8.65 -4.99 13.78
N ALA A 78 9.97 -5.00 13.76
CA ALA A 78 10.79 -6.05 14.35
C ALA A 78 11.59 -5.50 15.53
N GLY A 79 11.99 -6.37 16.46
CA GLY A 79 12.73 -6.02 17.67
C GLY A 79 13.54 -7.21 18.24
N GLN A 80 14.36 -6.96 19.25
CA GLN A 80 15.04 -8.00 20.03
C GLN A 80 14.06 -8.77 20.94
N THR A 81 12.96 -8.11 21.31
CA THR A 81 11.89 -8.63 22.15
C THR A 81 10.53 -8.27 21.55
N ILE A 82 9.47 -9.02 21.91
CA ILE A 82 8.11 -8.68 21.49
C ILE A 82 7.73 -7.28 21.99
N THR A 83 8.09 -6.93 23.22
CA THR A 83 7.83 -5.59 23.78
C THR A 83 8.42 -4.49 22.90
N GLU A 84 9.69 -4.61 22.50
CA GLU A 84 10.36 -3.64 21.63
C GLU A 84 9.72 -3.58 20.23
N ALA A 85 9.39 -4.73 19.65
CA ALA A 85 8.69 -4.79 18.37
C ALA A 85 7.32 -4.08 18.45
N VAL A 86 6.59 -4.24 19.56
CA VAL A 86 5.31 -3.57 19.82
C VAL A 86 5.49 -2.06 20.02
N ASP A 87 6.55 -1.59 20.67
CA ASP A 87 6.81 -0.14 20.81
C ASP A 87 7.16 0.52 19.48
N HIS A 88 7.97 -0.13 18.65
CA HIS A 88 8.23 0.35 17.29
C HIS A 88 6.97 0.32 16.40
N LEU A 89 6.13 -0.69 16.58
CA LEU A 89 4.84 -0.79 15.91
C LEU A 89 3.92 0.37 16.32
N ASP A 90 3.84 0.66 17.63
CA ASP A 90 3.07 1.76 18.23
C ASP A 90 3.49 3.12 17.64
N GLU A 91 4.78 3.40 17.59
CA GLU A 91 5.28 4.63 16.96
C GLU A 91 4.88 4.75 15.48
N ARG A 92 5.01 3.67 14.71
CA ARG A 92 4.71 3.67 13.28
C ARG A 92 3.22 3.87 13.03
N LEU A 93 2.36 3.13 13.74
CA LEU A 93 0.90 3.26 13.64
C LEU A 93 0.41 4.62 14.14
N SER A 94 0.91 5.10 15.28
CA SER A 94 0.59 6.43 15.81
C SER A 94 0.85 7.53 14.78
N ARG A 95 2.01 7.49 14.10
CA ARG A 95 2.35 8.46 13.06
C ARG A 95 1.40 8.36 11.86
N ARG A 96 1.04 7.14 11.43
CA ARG A 96 0.10 6.92 10.31
C ARG A 96 -1.31 7.42 10.65
N LEU A 97 -1.81 7.09 11.83
CA LEU A 97 -3.13 7.51 12.32
C LEU A 97 -3.23 9.03 12.46
N ARG A 98 -2.21 9.68 13.04
CA ARG A 98 -2.18 11.16 13.13
C ARG A 98 -2.13 11.84 11.77
N ARG A 99 -1.35 11.28 10.82
CA ARG A 99 -1.32 11.80 9.44
C ARG A 99 -2.67 11.63 8.76
N ARG A 100 -3.29 10.46 8.86
CA ARG A 100 -4.62 10.20 8.33
C ARG A 100 -5.65 11.18 8.89
N ARG A 101 -5.67 11.34 10.22
CA ARG A 101 -6.55 12.30 10.89
C ARG A 101 -6.34 13.72 10.37
N LYS A 102 -5.08 14.17 10.31
CA LYS A 102 -4.77 15.50 9.78
C LYS A 102 -5.22 15.65 8.33
N ARG A 103 -5.01 14.65 7.47
CA ARG A 103 -5.51 14.64 6.08
C ARG A 103 -7.05 14.71 6.04
N LEU A 104 -7.76 13.99 6.92
CA LEU A 104 -9.21 14.04 6.99
C LEU A 104 -9.72 15.41 7.49
N GLU A 105 -9.05 16.00 8.47
CA GLU A 105 -9.33 17.36 8.96
C GLU A 105 -9.04 18.43 7.90
N ASP A 106 -7.93 18.29 7.17
CA ASP A 106 -7.53 19.18 6.07
C ASP A 106 -8.49 19.04 4.88
N ARG A 107 -8.87 17.81 4.47
CA ARG A 107 -9.91 17.57 3.43
C ARG A 107 -11.28 18.13 3.82
N ARG A 108 -11.63 18.11 5.11
CA ARG A 108 -12.88 18.70 5.64
C ARG A 108 -12.82 20.23 5.68
N ARG A 109 -11.64 20.84 5.80
CA ARG A 109 -11.45 22.30 5.91
C ARG A 109 -11.10 22.98 4.59
N SER A 110 -10.49 22.27 3.65
CA SER A 110 -9.92 22.83 2.43
C SER A 110 -10.10 21.83 1.29
N GLY A 111 -10.84 22.21 0.26
CA GLY A 111 -11.04 21.41 -0.95
C GLY A 111 -9.82 21.35 -1.87
N GLU A 112 -8.59 21.37 -1.33
CA GLU A 112 -7.34 21.39 -2.10
C GLU A 112 -6.50 20.12 -1.83
N PRO A 113 -5.87 19.51 -2.86
CA PRO A 113 -4.97 18.38 -2.67
C PRO A 113 -3.61 18.83 -2.06
N ASP A 114 -3.11 18.10 -1.06
CA ASP A 114 -1.81 18.36 -0.41
C ASP A 114 -0.63 17.92 -1.30
N THR A 115 0.33 18.83 -1.50
CA THR A 115 1.49 18.73 -2.41
C THR A 115 2.75 18.18 -1.72
N ARG A 116 2.65 17.13 -0.88
CA ARG A 116 3.78 16.70 -0.02
C ARG A 116 4.21 15.24 -0.10
N HIS A 117 4.22 14.67 -1.31
CA HIS A 117 5.02 13.49 -1.59
C HIS A 117 6.14 13.86 -2.58
N ARG A 118 7.36 13.95 -2.05
CA ARG A 118 8.58 13.80 -2.85
C ARG A 118 9.10 12.41 -2.50
N PRO A 119 9.25 11.47 -3.46
CA PRO A 119 9.86 10.19 -3.14
C PRO A 119 11.24 10.46 -2.51
N PRO A 120 11.63 9.76 -1.44
CA PRO A 120 13.00 9.83 -0.96
C PRO A 120 13.91 9.46 -2.13
N GLY A 121 14.99 10.21 -2.35
CA GLY A 121 15.89 10.01 -3.48
C GLY A 121 16.34 8.54 -3.54
N TYR A 122 16.19 7.92 -4.72
CA TYR A 122 16.65 6.57 -4.97
C TYR A 122 18.17 6.48 -4.76
N ALA A 123 18.66 5.37 -4.22
CA ALA A 123 20.10 5.10 -4.24
C ALA A 123 20.59 5.11 -5.69
N THR A 124 21.61 5.93 -5.98
CA THR A 124 22.15 6.07 -7.33
C THR A 124 23.17 4.97 -7.58
N ILE A 125 22.71 3.80 -8.04
CA ILE A 125 23.57 2.75 -8.61
C ILE A 125 23.62 2.88 -10.14
N PRO A 126 24.77 2.55 -10.79
CA PRO A 126 24.91 2.51 -12.25
C PRO A 126 23.81 1.68 -12.90
N VAL A 127 23.33 2.11 -14.07
CA VAL A 127 22.19 1.47 -14.76
C VAL A 127 22.49 0.01 -15.10
N ASP A 128 23.72 -0.28 -15.48
CA ASP A 128 24.26 -1.60 -15.80
C ASP A 128 24.38 -2.54 -14.59
N GLU A 129 24.34 -2.00 -13.37
CA GLU A 129 24.32 -2.78 -12.13
C GLU A 129 22.90 -3.03 -11.58
N ARG A 130 21.87 -2.43 -12.20
CA ARG A 130 20.48 -2.59 -11.75
C ARG A 130 19.94 -3.95 -12.17
N GLN A 131 19.14 -4.54 -11.29
CA GLN A 131 18.56 -5.87 -11.47
C GLN A 131 17.18 -5.91 -10.81
N VAL A 132 16.31 -6.83 -11.26
CA VAL A 132 15.05 -7.12 -10.57
C VAL A 132 15.36 -7.95 -9.32
N VAL A 133 15.48 -7.28 -8.17
CA VAL A 133 15.79 -7.92 -6.88
C VAL A 133 14.52 -8.30 -6.11
N ARG A 134 13.35 -7.83 -6.55
CA ARG A 134 12.07 -8.16 -5.93
C ARG A 134 11.01 -8.44 -6.99
N HIS A 135 10.39 -9.61 -6.91
CA HIS A 135 9.23 -9.98 -7.73
C HIS A 135 8.03 -10.30 -6.85
N LYS A 136 6.90 -9.61 -7.05
CA LYS A 136 5.63 -9.83 -6.34
C LYS A 136 4.57 -10.30 -7.33
N THR A 137 4.07 -11.51 -7.14
CA THR A 137 2.91 -12.01 -7.89
C THR A 137 1.64 -11.67 -7.12
N LEU A 138 0.62 -11.12 -7.80
CA LEU A 138 -0.64 -10.66 -7.21
C LEU A 138 -1.83 -11.36 -7.85
N ALA A 139 -2.70 -11.94 -7.04
CA ALA A 139 -4.05 -12.27 -7.49
C ALA A 139 -4.86 -10.97 -7.60
N LEU A 140 -5.01 -10.47 -8.84
CA LEU A 140 -5.75 -9.25 -9.12
C LEU A 140 -7.25 -9.53 -8.99
N HIS A 141 -7.85 -9.06 -7.91
CA HIS A 141 -9.30 -9.14 -7.74
C HIS A 141 -9.95 -8.06 -8.60
N PRO A 142 -11.03 -8.37 -9.35
CA PRO A 142 -11.78 -7.36 -10.10
C PRO A 142 -12.32 -6.28 -9.16
N MET A 143 -12.07 -5.01 -9.49
CA MET A 143 -12.57 -3.85 -8.74
C MET A 143 -12.78 -2.65 -9.67
N SER A 144 -13.52 -1.64 -9.18
CA SER A 144 -13.71 -0.39 -9.90
C SER A 144 -12.43 0.48 -9.87
N VAL A 145 -12.37 1.48 -10.75
CA VAL A 145 -11.27 2.44 -10.77
C VAL A 145 -11.21 3.26 -9.46
N GLU A 146 -12.36 3.53 -8.86
CA GLU A 146 -12.47 4.26 -7.58
C GLU A 146 -11.91 3.42 -6.44
N GLU A 147 -12.32 2.16 -6.36
CA GLU A 147 -11.83 1.21 -5.37
C GLU A 147 -10.31 1.04 -5.49
N ALA A 148 -9.80 0.94 -6.73
CA ALA A 148 -8.36 0.88 -6.97
C ALA A 148 -7.64 2.16 -6.52
N ALA A 149 -8.22 3.34 -6.78
CA ALA A 149 -7.66 4.63 -6.34
C ALA A 149 -7.67 4.76 -4.81
N ASP A 150 -8.72 4.27 -4.16
CA ASP A 150 -8.80 4.21 -2.70
C ASP A 150 -7.77 3.24 -2.11
N GLU A 151 -7.60 2.05 -2.69
CA GLU A 151 -6.54 1.11 -2.29
C GLU A 151 -5.14 1.73 -2.47
N MET A 152 -4.91 2.46 -3.56
CA MET A 152 -3.67 3.19 -3.79
C MET A 152 -3.37 4.23 -2.69
N ASP A 153 -4.36 5.06 -2.33
CA ASP A 153 -4.23 6.07 -1.26
C ASP A 153 -4.09 5.41 0.12
N GLN A 154 -4.83 4.32 0.38
CA GLN A 154 -4.76 3.56 1.63
C GLN A 154 -3.39 2.91 1.87
N LEU A 155 -2.78 2.37 0.80
CA LEU A 155 -1.45 1.78 0.85
C LEU A 155 -0.32 2.82 0.84
N ASP A 156 -0.66 4.10 0.60
CA ASP A 156 0.29 5.21 0.41
C ASP A 156 1.29 4.83 -0.70
N HIS A 157 0.77 4.31 -1.82
CA HIS A 157 1.54 3.93 -3.00
C HIS A 157 1.39 4.98 -4.11
N ASP A 158 2.43 5.18 -4.91
CA ASP A 158 2.35 6.10 -6.07
C ASP A 158 1.55 5.49 -7.24
N PHE A 159 1.33 4.16 -7.22
CA PHE A 159 0.54 3.42 -8.20
C PHE A 159 -0.09 2.16 -7.59
N PHE A 160 -1.15 1.64 -8.22
CA PHE A 160 -1.79 0.39 -7.85
C PHE A 160 -2.29 -0.36 -9.09
N LEU A 161 -1.83 -1.61 -9.26
CA LEU A 161 -2.22 -2.51 -10.34
C LEU A 161 -3.46 -3.32 -9.93
N PHE A 162 -4.48 -3.34 -10.77
CA PHE A 162 -5.76 -4.02 -10.52
C PHE A 162 -6.36 -4.59 -11.80
N ARG A 163 -7.39 -5.45 -11.65
CA ARG A 163 -8.24 -5.91 -12.75
C ARG A 163 -9.50 -5.04 -12.76
N ASP A 164 -9.79 -4.40 -13.88
CA ASP A 164 -10.99 -3.59 -14.03
C ASP A 164 -12.23 -4.49 -14.10
N ALA A 165 -13.15 -4.31 -13.16
CA ALA A 165 -14.38 -5.09 -13.07
C ALA A 165 -15.38 -4.85 -14.21
N HIS A 166 -15.33 -3.70 -14.88
CA HIS A 166 -16.25 -3.31 -15.95
C HIS A 166 -15.72 -3.70 -17.32
N HIS A 167 -14.41 -3.59 -17.52
CA HIS A 167 -13.79 -3.75 -18.84
C HIS A 167 -13.00 -5.06 -18.97
N ASP A 168 -12.83 -5.81 -17.89
CA ASP A 168 -12.07 -7.06 -17.84
C ASP A 168 -10.67 -6.90 -18.48
N VAL A 169 -9.97 -5.84 -18.08
CA VAL A 169 -8.58 -5.55 -18.47
C VAL A 169 -7.75 -5.21 -17.24
N ASP A 170 -6.46 -5.51 -17.27
CA ASP A 170 -5.56 -5.10 -16.20
C ASP A 170 -5.24 -3.62 -16.37
N ARG A 171 -5.30 -2.86 -15.27
CA ARG A 171 -5.12 -1.41 -15.27
C ARG A 171 -4.29 -0.97 -14.09
N VAL A 172 -3.74 0.24 -14.18
CA VAL A 172 -3.00 0.89 -13.11
C VAL A 172 -3.62 2.25 -12.82
N VAL A 173 -3.97 2.49 -11.55
CA VAL A 173 -4.18 3.85 -11.06
C VAL A 173 -2.85 4.38 -10.53
N TYR A 174 -2.59 5.67 -10.71
CA TYR A 174 -1.34 6.29 -10.30
C TYR A 174 -1.48 7.79 -10.06
N HIS A 175 -0.54 8.37 -9.32
CA HIS A 175 -0.38 9.82 -9.25
C HIS A 175 0.51 10.32 -10.40
N ASN A 176 0.00 11.26 -11.20
CA ASN A 176 0.81 11.94 -12.20
C ASN A 176 1.75 12.99 -11.57
N GLY A 177 2.57 13.64 -12.39
CA GLY A 177 3.50 14.69 -11.93
C GLY A 177 2.84 15.88 -11.21
N SER A 178 1.56 16.17 -11.49
CA SER A 178 0.75 17.18 -10.80
C SER A 178 -0.04 16.63 -9.61
N ARG A 179 0.22 15.38 -9.20
CA ARG A 179 -0.44 14.66 -8.11
C ARG A 179 -1.94 14.40 -8.29
N SER A 180 -2.46 14.58 -9.50
CA SER A 180 -3.80 14.11 -9.85
C SER A 180 -3.81 12.59 -9.97
N ILE A 181 -4.93 11.96 -9.61
CA ILE A 181 -5.11 10.52 -9.83
C ILE A 181 -5.42 10.31 -11.31
N CYS A 182 -4.70 9.36 -11.91
CA CYS A 182 -4.89 8.93 -13.28
C CYS A 182 -5.08 7.42 -13.34
N VAL A 183 -5.82 6.93 -14.34
CA VAL A 183 -5.96 5.49 -14.64
C VAL A 183 -5.47 5.18 -16.05
N ALA A 184 -4.79 4.04 -16.23
CA ALA A 184 -4.27 3.59 -17.51
C ALA A 184 -4.39 2.06 -17.68
N PRO A 185 -4.56 1.54 -18.90
CA PRO A 185 -4.72 2.30 -20.14
C PRO A 185 -6.14 2.89 -20.21
N GLU A 186 -6.32 3.90 -21.07
CA GLU A 186 -7.66 4.42 -21.39
C GLU A 186 -8.49 3.36 -22.10
N VAL A 187 -9.75 3.21 -21.73
CA VAL A 187 -10.70 2.31 -22.39
C VAL A 187 -11.68 3.13 -23.22
N ALA A 188 -11.91 2.71 -24.47
CA ALA A 188 -12.76 3.45 -25.40
C ALA A 188 -14.22 3.50 -24.92
N GLY A 189 -14.76 4.71 -24.79
CA GLY A 189 -16.14 4.94 -24.35
C GLY A 189 -16.36 4.84 -22.83
N GLU A 190 -15.27 4.77 -22.06
CA GLU A 190 -15.33 4.79 -20.60
C GLU A 190 -15.81 6.16 -20.07
N ASP A 191 -16.74 6.12 -19.11
CA ASP A 191 -17.13 7.27 -18.31
C ASP A 191 -16.44 7.15 -16.94
N LEU A 192 -15.38 7.94 -16.74
CA LEU A 192 -14.68 7.95 -15.46
C LEU A 192 -15.51 8.65 -14.39
N PRO A 193 -15.46 8.17 -13.15
CA PRO A 193 -16.26 8.72 -12.07
C PRO A 193 -15.84 10.16 -11.74
N GLY A 194 -16.72 11.09 -12.10
CA GLY A 194 -16.45 12.54 -12.05
C GLY A 194 -16.69 13.20 -10.68
N ASP A 195 -17.29 12.49 -9.73
CA ASP A 195 -17.57 12.98 -8.37
C ASP A 195 -16.53 12.54 -7.32
N THR A 196 -15.54 11.75 -7.74
CA THR A 196 -14.38 11.38 -6.93
C THR A 196 -13.58 12.60 -6.47
N ARG A 197 -13.05 12.55 -5.26
CA ARG A 197 -12.21 13.62 -4.68
C ARG A 197 -10.91 13.03 -4.11
N PRO A 198 -9.76 13.23 -4.78
CA PRO A 198 -9.56 14.01 -6.02
C PRO A 198 -10.14 13.32 -7.26
N PRO A 199 -10.44 14.07 -8.34
CA PRO A 199 -10.99 13.50 -9.57
C PRO A 199 -10.00 12.54 -10.23
N ILE A 200 -10.52 11.44 -10.75
CA ILE A 200 -9.76 10.45 -11.52
C ILE A 200 -9.77 10.84 -13.00
N ASN A 201 -8.60 10.85 -13.62
CA ASN A 201 -8.41 11.28 -15.01
C ASN A 201 -7.90 10.11 -15.88
N SER A 202 -8.18 10.11 -17.18
CA SER A 202 -7.51 9.18 -18.08
C SER A 202 -6.02 9.51 -18.19
N GLY A 203 -5.18 8.50 -17.95
CA GLY A 203 -3.74 8.56 -18.09
C GLY A 203 -3.28 8.28 -19.52
N ARG A 204 -2.16 8.89 -19.93
CA ARG A 204 -1.55 8.67 -21.25
C ARG A 204 -0.68 7.42 -21.36
N LEU A 205 -0.55 6.64 -20.28
CA LEU A 205 0.20 5.39 -20.31
C LEU A 205 -0.55 4.40 -21.20
N VAL A 206 0.02 4.07 -22.36
CA VAL A 206 -0.48 3.02 -23.24
C VAL A 206 0.11 1.69 -22.77
N LEU A 207 -0.73 0.66 -22.64
CA LEU A 207 -0.24 -0.69 -22.40
C LEU A 207 0.50 -1.17 -23.64
N ASN A 208 1.83 -1.21 -23.56
CA ASN A 208 2.67 -1.71 -24.62
C ASN A 208 3.03 -3.19 -24.37
N HIS A 209 3.12 -3.99 -25.44
CA HIS A 209 3.71 -5.32 -25.34
C HIS A 209 5.23 -5.22 -25.42
N LEU A 210 5.90 -5.38 -24.28
CA LEU A 210 7.34 -5.17 -24.13
C LEU A 210 7.99 -6.39 -23.50
N THR A 211 9.23 -6.66 -23.90
CA THR A 211 10.06 -7.56 -23.11
C THR A 211 10.44 -6.87 -21.79
N LEU A 212 10.84 -7.66 -20.78
CA LEU A 212 11.29 -7.10 -19.51
C LEU A 212 12.47 -6.14 -19.71
N THR A 213 13.41 -6.49 -20.60
CA THR A 213 14.57 -5.66 -20.94
C THR A 213 14.17 -4.32 -21.58
N ASP A 214 13.17 -4.32 -22.46
CA ASP A 214 12.66 -3.07 -23.06
C ASP A 214 11.94 -2.20 -22.01
N ALA A 215 11.19 -2.83 -21.09
CA ALA A 215 10.54 -2.13 -19.99
C ALA A 215 11.55 -1.52 -19.00
N GLU A 216 12.66 -2.23 -18.72
CA GLU A 216 13.79 -1.71 -17.95
C GLU A 216 14.44 -0.51 -18.64
N ALA A 217 14.69 -0.59 -19.95
CA ALA A 217 15.25 0.50 -20.74
C ALA A 217 14.35 1.75 -20.69
N LEU A 218 13.04 1.59 -20.90
CA LEU A 218 12.08 2.69 -20.77
C LEU A 218 12.06 3.30 -19.36
N LEU A 219 12.13 2.46 -18.33
CA LEU A 219 12.17 2.93 -16.95
C LEU A 219 13.46 3.70 -16.65
N ASN A 220 14.56 3.42 -17.35
CA ASN A 220 15.85 4.11 -17.18
C ASN A 220 15.91 5.44 -17.94
N GLU A 221 15.41 5.47 -19.17
CA GLU A 221 15.39 6.65 -20.04
C GLU A 221 14.32 7.65 -19.59
N GLY A 222 13.20 7.13 -19.07
CA GLY A 222 12.10 7.92 -18.54
C GLY A 222 12.34 8.46 -17.14
N ASN A 223 11.58 9.50 -16.79
CA ASN A 223 11.46 10.00 -15.43
C ASN A 223 10.19 9.47 -14.72
N GLU A 224 9.53 8.49 -15.35
CA GLU A 224 8.33 7.86 -14.82
C GLU A 224 8.69 6.98 -13.61
N PRO A 225 7.85 6.96 -12.56
CA PRO A 225 8.12 6.16 -11.36
C PRO A 225 8.00 4.65 -11.60
N PHE A 226 7.28 4.26 -12.65
CA PHE A 226 7.07 2.87 -13.06
C PHE A 226 6.82 2.79 -14.57
N VAL A 227 6.90 1.58 -15.12
CA VAL A 227 6.45 1.23 -16.47
C VAL A 227 5.39 0.14 -16.34
N PHE A 228 4.23 0.40 -16.93
CA PHE A 228 3.13 -0.56 -17.05
C PHE A 228 3.14 -1.16 -18.46
N PHE A 229 3.22 -2.48 -18.55
CA PHE A 229 3.41 -3.18 -19.82
C PHE A 229 2.81 -4.59 -19.77
N ALA A 230 2.57 -5.18 -20.92
CA ALA A 230 2.25 -6.60 -21.04
C ALA A 230 3.40 -7.33 -21.73
N VAL A 231 3.58 -8.61 -21.47
CA VAL A 231 4.61 -9.41 -22.16
C VAL A 231 4.08 -9.82 -23.53
N PRO A 232 4.91 -9.92 -24.59
CA PRO A 232 4.45 -10.44 -25.88
C PRO A 232 3.73 -11.79 -25.75
N GLY A 233 2.51 -11.87 -26.28
CA GLY A 233 1.67 -13.07 -26.19
C GLY A 233 0.80 -13.17 -24.94
N SER A 234 0.81 -12.16 -24.07
CA SER A 234 -0.09 -12.03 -22.93
C SER A 234 -0.75 -10.65 -22.93
N ASP A 235 -2.02 -10.60 -22.54
CA ASP A 235 -2.76 -9.35 -22.31
C ASP A 235 -2.79 -8.98 -20.82
N ARG A 236 -2.03 -9.71 -20.00
CA ARG A 236 -1.94 -9.47 -18.57
C ARG A 236 -0.93 -8.36 -18.28
N GLY A 237 -1.40 -7.32 -17.58
CA GLY A 237 -0.64 -6.11 -17.30
C GLY A 237 0.30 -6.30 -16.11
N GLN A 238 1.56 -5.88 -16.27
CA GLN A 238 2.63 -5.97 -15.28
C GLN A 238 3.22 -4.59 -15.03
N VAL A 239 3.82 -4.41 -13.86
CA VAL A 239 4.47 -3.15 -13.49
C VAL A 239 5.91 -3.39 -13.06
N ILE A 240 6.86 -2.70 -13.70
CA ILE A 240 8.23 -2.57 -13.21
C ILE A 240 8.44 -1.16 -12.64
N TYR A 241 9.12 -1.04 -11.50
CA TYR A 241 9.33 0.24 -10.83
C TYR A 241 10.70 0.31 -10.14
N ARG A 242 11.17 1.53 -9.87
CA ARG A 242 12.44 1.76 -9.16
C ARG A 242 12.21 1.62 -7.65
N ARG A 243 13.06 0.83 -6.98
CA ARG A 243 13.05 0.66 -5.53
C ARG A 243 13.99 1.67 -4.87
N PHE A 244 13.81 1.88 -3.57
CA PHE A 244 14.64 2.79 -2.77
C PHE A 244 16.13 2.42 -2.78
N ASP A 245 16.45 1.13 -2.95
CA ASP A 245 17.81 0.59 -3.04
C ASP A 245 18.44 0.77 -4.44
N GLY A 246 17.74 1.40 -5.38
CA GLY A 246 18.23 1.68 -6.73
C GLY A 246 17.99 0.54 -7.73
N HIS A 247 17.63 -0.65 -7.26
CA HIS A 247 17.27 -1.81 -8.08
C HIS A 247 15.80 -1.77 -8.50
N TYR A 248 15.34 -2.77 -9.27
CA TYR A 248 13.95 -2.84 -9.73
C TYR A 248 13.09 -3.77 -8.87
N GLY A 249 11.82 -3.39 -8.77
CA GLY A 249 10.74 -4.28 -8.37
C GLY A 249 9.86 -4.60 -9.56
N LEU A 250 9.43 -5.86 -9.67
CA LEU A 250 8.48 -6.33 -10.67
C LEU A 250 7.21 -6.83 -9.98
N ILE A 251 6.06 -6.39 -10.46
CA ILE A 251 4.74 -6.86 -10.05
C ILE A 251 4.09 -7.53 -11.24
N THR A 252 3.70 -8.80 -11.06
CA THR A 252 2.99 -9.56 -12.10
C THR A 252 1.66 -10.06 -11.56
N PRO A 253 0.63 -10.17 -12.40
CA PRO A 253 -0.57 -10.87 -12.04
C PRO A 253 -0.26 -12.37 -11.85
N ALA A 254 -1.04 -13.01 -10.98
CA ALA A 254 -1.15 -14.46 -10.95
C ALA A 254 -1.97 -14.93 -12.16
N ASP A 255 -1.58 -16.09 -12.68
CA ASP A 255 -2.31 -16.79 -13.75
C ASP A 255 -3.72 -17.20 -13.27
#